data_AF-A0A0S2W2N6-F1
#
_entry.id   AF-A0A0S2W2N6-F1
#
_cell.length_a   1.000
_cell.length_b   1.000
_cell.length_c   1.000
_cell.angle_alpha   90.00
_cell.angle_beta   90.00
_cell.angle_gamma   90.00
#
_symmetry.space_group_name_H-M   'P 1'
#
loop_
_entity.id
_entity.type
_entity.pdbx_description
1 polymer ?
#
loop_
_entity_poly.entity_id
_entity_poly.type
_entity_poly.pdbx_seq_one_letter_code
_entity_poly.pdbx_strand_id
1 'polypeptide(L)'
;MDTQNTGRQLRYLEEIRISLHRAGFGTLPLEGEQLPVLWNGTPLCRITGKGSVFYRREDADTPQAEDALYRVEDIAAKTLEYMTAMETAPQLKASGLDEDYRILAGFGGTVLAGAPSKYGVQFVTWDWDYDRTGVVHGHYFMENYDAAKQDFATRSGLIQKEQLFSPEQLTEIYRCCTDSVNEHFFELTDKQVELIHSVQQQIEICVPDLDERVRQQEEALERASQEQTM
;
A
#
# COMPACT_ATOMS: atom_id res chain seq x y z
N MET A 1 -27.33 -24.66 -3.29
CA MET A 1 -26.61 -23.46 -2.83
C MET A 1 -25.14 -23.83 -2.79
N ASP A 2 -24.30 -23.12 -3.54
CA ASP A 2 -22.89 -23.46 -3.79
C ASP A 2 -22.03 -23.35 -2.53
N THR A 3 -21.72 -24.49 -1.92
CA THR A 3 -20.85 -24.59 -0.74
C THR A 3 -19.47 -23.97 -0.97
N GLN A 4 -18.97 -23.99 -2.22
CA GLN A 4 -17.71 -23.34 -2.61
C GLN A 4 -17.78 -21.81 -2.52
N ASN A 5 -18.91 -21.21 -2.88
CA ASN A 5 -19.11 -19.77 -2.81
C ASN A 5 -19.19 -19.29 -1.34
N THR A 6 -19.89 -20.06 -0.50
CA THR A 6 -19.94 -19.78 0.95
C THR A 6 -18.55 -19.88 1.60
N GLY A 7 -17.77 -20.93 1.27
CA GLY A 7 -16.41 -21.07 1.79
C GLY A 7 -15.46 -19.94 1.35
N ARG A 8 -15.60 -19.46 0.11
CA ARG A 8 -14.86 -18.31 -0.40
C ARG A 8 -15.14 -17.04 0.41
N GLN A 9 -16.43 -16.74 0.59
CA GLN A 9 -16.87 -15.55 1.30
C GLN A 9 -16.42 -15.54 2.77
N LEU A 10 -16.43 -16.70 3.42
CA LEU A 10 -15.92 -16.84 4.79
C LEU A 10 -14.42 -16.57 4.87
N ARG A 11 -13.61 -17.13 3.96
CA ARG A 11 -12.15 -16.87 3.92
C ARG A 11 -11.85 -15.39 3.70
N TYR A 12 -12.61 -14.71 2.85
CA TYR A 12 -12.49 -13.27 2.67
C TYR A 12 -12.78 -12.49 3.96
N LEU A 13 -13.85 -12.85 4.69
CA LEU A 13 -14.20 -12.21 5.96
C LEU A 13 -13.19 -12.49 7.08
N GLU A 14 -12.56 -13.67 7.06
CA GLU A 14 -11.45 -14.01 7.96
C GLU A 14 -10.20 -13.18 7.66
N GLU A 15 -9.84 -13.07 6.38
CA GLU A 15 -8.66 -12.31 5.94
C GLU A 15 -8.80 -10.81 6.24
N ILE A 16 -9.91 -10.19 5.82
CA ILE A 16 -10.10 -8.74 6.00
C ILE A 16 -10.12 -8.34 7.49
N ARG A 17 -10.57 -9.23 8.38
CA ARG A 17 -10.54 -8.98 9.83
C ARG A 17 -9.11 -8.72 10.31
N ILE A 18 -8.14 -9.45 9.77
CA ILE A 18 -6.72 -9.28 10.13
C ILE A 18 -6.24 -7.91 9.66
N SER A 19 -6.52 -7.55 8.40
CA SER A 19 -6.14 -6.24 7.84
C SER A 19 -6.78 -5.07 8.59
N LEU A 20 -8.05 -5.19 8.96
CA LEU A 20 -8.78 -4.17 9.75
C LEU A 20 -8.17 -3.96 11.13
N HIS A 21 -7.87 -5.03 11.86
CA HIS A 21 -7.28 -4.93 13.19
C HIS A 21 -5.93 -4.24 13.18
N ARG A 22 -5.09 -4.51 12.17
CA ARG A 22 -3.79 -3.83 12.02
C ARG A 22 -3.92 -2.36 11.67
N ALA A 23 -4.94 -2.00 10.89
CA ALA A 23 -5.28 -0.61 10.61
C ALA A 23 -5.93 0.13 11.79
N GLY A 24 -6.10 -0.54 12.94
CA GLY A 24 -6.62 0.04 14.18
C GLY A 24 -8.15 -0.05 14.33
N PHE A 25 -8.83 -0.80 13.47
CA PHE A 25 -10.27 -1.00 13.55
C PHE A 25 -10.63 -2.16 14.47
N GLY A 26 -11.74 -2.01 15.19
CA GLY A 26 -12.36 -3.12 15.92
C GLY A 26 -13.27 -3.91 14.99
N THR A 27 -13.52 -5.18 15.32
CA THR A 27 -14.55 -5.98 14.65
C THR A 27 -15.36 -6.74 15.68
N LEU A 28 -16.63 -7.01 15.37
CA LEU A 28 -17.51 -7.87 16.15
C LEU A 28 -17.64 -9.25 15.50
N PRO A 29 -18.17 -10.26 16.23
CA PRO A 29 -18.58 -11.51 15.61
C PRO A 29 -19.51 -11.29 14.42
N LEU A 30 -19.54 -12.25 13.50
CA LEU A 30 -20.38 -12.16 12.32
C LEU A 30 -21.87 -12.06 12.70
N GLU A 31 -22.55 -11.08 12.12
CA GLU A 31 -24.01 -10.93 12.19
C GLU A 31 -24.59 -11.44 10.87
N GLY A 32 -25.00 -12.71 10.83
CA GLY A 32 -25.34 -13.37 9.57
C GLY A 32 -24.11 -13.54 8.66
N GLU A 33 -24.17 -13.01 7.44
CA GLU A 33 -23.05 -13.05 6.46
C GLU A 33 -22.25 -11.73 6.43
N GLN A 34 -22.34 -10.94 7.49
CA GLN A 34 -21.72 -9.61 7.58
C GLN A 34 -20.77 -9.50 8.77
N LEU A 35 -19.65 -8.81 8.57
CA LEU A 35 -18.67 -8.46 9.58
C LEU A 35 -18.90 -7.01 10.03
N PRO A 36 -19.39 -6.77 11.27
CA PRO A 36 -19.48 -5.42 11.80
C PRO A 36 -18.10 -4.87 12.17
N VAL A 37 -17.85 -3.61 11.81
CA VAL A 37 -16.59 -2.89 12.03
C VAL A 37 -16.84 -1.72 12.97
N LEU A 38 -15.91 -1.55 13.92
CA LEU A 38 -15.92 -0.49 14.91
C LEU A 38 -14.75 0.46 14.66
N TRP A 39 -14.96 1.74 14.90
CA TRP A 39 -13.91 2.75 14.96
C TRP A 39 -14.01 3.47 16.31
N ASN A 40 -12.90 3.51 17.05
CA ASN A 40 -12.85 4.02 18.42
C ASN A 40 -13.91 3.42 19.38
N GLY A 41 -14.27 2.15 19.16
CA GLY A 41 -15.27 1.43 19.97
C GLY A 41 -16.73 1.68 19.57
N THR A 42 -16.99 2.56 18.60
CA THR A 42 -18.33 2.88 18.10
C THR A 42 -18.58 2.17 16.75
N PRO A 43 -19.82 1.74 16.45
CA PRO A 43 -20.15 1.19 15.13
C PRO A 43 -19.80 2.16 14.00
N LEU A 44 -19.14 1.66 12.95
CA LEU A 44 -18.81 2.43 11.75
C LEU A 44 -19.51 1.88 10.52
N CYS A 45 -19.32 0.59 10.22
CA CYS A 45 -19.90 -0.06 9.04
C CYS A 45 -20.04 -1.59 9.20
N ARG A 46 -20.55 -2.25 8.16
CA ARG A 46 -20.65 -3.70 8.02
C ARG A 46 -20.11 -4.12 6.65
N ILE A 47 -19.31 -5.17 6.61
CA ILE A 47 -18.71 -5.70 5.39
C ILE A 47 -19.30 -7.07 5.07
N THR A 48 -19.72 -7.28 3.83
CA THR A 48 -20.20 -8.59 3.36
C THR A 48 -19.07 -9.47 2.85
N GLY A 49 -19.33 -10.78 2.73
CA GLY A 49 -18.41 -11.73 2.09
C GLY A 49 -18.04 -11.42 0.63
N LYS A 50 -18.72 -10.47 -0.01
CA LYS A 50 -18.44 -9.98 -1.37
C LYS A 50 -17.65 -8.66 -1.40
N GLY A 51 -17.23 -8.18 -0.23
CA GLY A 51 -16.49 -6.93 -0.06
C GLY A 51 -17.30 -5.65 -0.16
N SER A 52 -18.64 -5.72 -0.25
CA SER A 52 -19.49 -4.53 -0.13
C SER A 52 -19.47 -4.00 1.30
N VAL A 53 -19.26 -2.69 1.45
CA VAL A 53 -19.28 -1.95 2.71
C VAL A 53 -20.62 -1.22 2.85
N PHE A 54 -21.30 -1.40 3.98
CA PHE A 54 -22.57 -0.77 4.30
C PHE A 54 -22.46 0.00 5.60
N TYR A 55 -22.93 1.25 5.61
CA TYR A 55 -22.91 2.09 6.80
C TYR A 55 -24.22 2.87 6.91
N ARG A 56 -24.54 3.30 8.13
CA ARG A 56 -25.64 4.25 8.33
C ARG A 56 -25.06 5.65 8.29
N ARG A 57 -25.80 6.60 7.74
CA ARG A 57 -25.34 7.99 7.66
C ARG A 57 -24.99 8.59 9.04
N GLU A 58 -25.70 8.15 10.08
CA GLU A 58 -25.45 8.53 11.48
C GLU A 58 -24.12 7.98 12.05
N ASP A 59 -23.58 6.90 11.48
CA ASP A 59 -22.32 6.27 11.93
C ASP A 59 -21.09 6.92 11.26
N ALA A 60 -21.29 7.77 10.24
CA ALA A 60 -20.24 8.47 9.48
C ALA A 60 -20.59 9.94 9.24
N ASP A 61 -21.09 10.61 10.28
CA ASP A 61 -21.59 11.99 10.22
C ASP A 61 -20.52 13.06 10.49
N THR A 62 -19.30 12.64 10.85
CA THR A 62 -18.14 13.52 11.04
C THR A 62 -17.08 13.29 9.95
N PRO A 63 -16.29 14.31 9.59
CA PRO A 63 -15.20 14.15 8.61
C PRO A 63 -14.22 13.04 8.98
N GLN A 64 -13.95 12.83 10.27
CA GLN A 64 -13.03 11.79 10.72
C GLN A 64 -13.64 10.39 10.59
N ALA A 65 -14.94 10.23 10.85
CA ALA A 65 -15.63 8.97 10.61
C ALA A 65 -15.75 8.67 9.11
N GLU A 66 -15.91 9.70 8.28
CA GLU A 66 -15.89 9.58 6.82
C GLU A 66 -14.51 9.12 6.30
N ASP A 67 -13.42 9.72 6.78
CA ASP A 67 -12.05 9.26 6.48
C ASP A 67 -11.82 7.82 6.91
N ALA A 68 -12.25 7.47 8.13
CA ALA A 68 -12.18 6.12 8.65
C ALA A 68 -12.96 5.12 7.78
N LEU A 69 -14.12 5.53 7.24
CA LEU A 69 -14.92 4.73 6.31
C LEU A 69 -14.18 4.53 4.97
N TYR A 70 -13.62 5.58 4.38
CA TYR A 70 -12.82 5.46 3.14
C TYR A 70 -11.64 4.50 3.31
N ARG A 71 -10.98 4.53 4.46
CA ARG A 71 -9.90 3.58 4.78
C ARG A 71 -10.41 2.13 4.87
N VAL A 72 -11.60 1.91 5.43
CA VAL A 72 -12.21 0.56 5.45
C VAL A 72 -12.57 0.11 4.03
N GLU A 73 -13.08 0.99 3.19
CA GLU A 73 -13.39 0.69 1.78
C GLU A 73 -12.14 0.31 0.98
N ASP A 74 -11.03 1.04 1.14
CA ASP A 74 -9.75 0.68 0.52
C ASP A 74 -9.25 -0.69 0.97
N ILE A 75 -9.27 -0.95 2.29
CA ILE A 75 -8.90 -2.26 2.86
C ILE A 75 -9.78 -3.37 2.28
N ALA A 76 -11.10 -3.16 2.19
CA ALA A 76 -12.03 -4.14 1.66
C ALA A 76 -11.80 -4.43 0.17
N ALA A 77 -11.66 -3.38 -0.64
CA ALA A 77 -11.40 -3.51 -2.07
C ALA A 77 -10.08 -4.25 -2.33
N LYS A 78 -9.01 -3.87 -1.63
CA LYS A 78 -7.69 -4.47 -1.76
C LYS A 78 -7.66 -5.93 -1.31
N THR A 79 -8.32 -6.24 -0.19
CA THR A 79 -8.46 -7.61 0.30
C THR A 79 -9.20 -8.48 -0.70
N LEU A 80 -10.27 -7.95 -1.30
CA LEU A 80 -11.04 -8.67 -2.29
C LEU A 80 -10.24 -8.88 -3.59
N GLU A 81 -9.46 -7.88 -4.00
CA GLU A 81 -8.59 -7.93 -5.18
C GLU A 81 -7.62 -9.11 -5.09
N TYR A 82 -6.77 -9.16 -4.06
CA TYR A 82 -5.76 -10.21 -3.98
C TYR A 82 -6.36 -11.59 -3.65
N MET A 83 -7.41 -11.67 -2.83
CA MET A 83 -8.06 -12.95 -2.54
C MET A 83 -8.64 -13.56 -3.82
N THR A 84 -9.31 -12.73 -4.63
CA THR A 84 -9.86 -13.15 -5.92
C THR A 84 -8.77 -13.58 -6.89
N ALA A 85 -7.65 -12.84 -6.93
CA ALA A 85 -6.50 -13.20 -7.75
C ALA A 85 -5.91 -14.57 -7.32
N MET A 86 -5.70 -14.78 -6.01
CA MET A 86 -5.13 -16.01 -5.46
C MET A 86 -5.99 -17.26 -5.72
N GLU A 87 -7.30 -17.12 -5.74
CA GLU A 87 -8.23 -18.25 -5.96
C GLU A 87 -8.03 -18.92 -7.32
N THR A 88 -7.77 -18.12 -8.35
CA THR A 88 -7.64 -18.59 -9.73
C THR A 88 -6.19 -18.68 -10.20
N ALA A 89 -5.27 -18.10 -9.43
CA ALA A 89 -3.85 -18.11 -9.71
C ALA A 89 -3.28 -19.55 -9.72
N PRO A 90 -2.40 -19.86 -10.69
CA PRO A 90 -1.71 -21.13 -10.71
C PRO A 90 -0.74 -21.23 -9.54
N GLN A 91 -0.54 -22.45 -9.04
CA GLN A 91 0.49 -22.73 -8.04
C GLN A 91 1.88 -22.48 -8.66
N LEU A 92 2.72 -21.75 -7.93
CA LEU A 92 4.12 -21.57 -8.26
C LEU A 92 4.87 -22.87 -7.96
N LYS A 93 5.50 -23.43 -9.00
CA LYS A 93 6.31 -24.64 -8.89
C LYS A 93 7.76 -24.29 -9.14
N ALA A 94 8.56 -24.28 -8.09
CA ALA A 94 10.00 -24.09 -8.17
C ALA A 94 10.69 -25.02 -7.18
N SER A 95 11.91 -25.42 -7.51
CA SER A 95 12.70 -26.33 -6.69
C SER A 95 12.98 -25.71 -5.33
N GLY A 96 12.64 -26.43 -4.25
CA GLY A 96 12.86 -25.97 -2.87
C GLY A 96 11.75 -25.07 -2.30
N LEU A 97 10.65 -24.85 -3.02
CA LEU A 97 9.44 -24.24 -2.47
C LEU A 97 8.40 -25.32 -2.13
N ASP A 98 8.22 -25.58 -0.83
CA ASP A 98 7.23 -26.52 -0.32
C ASP A 98 5.88 -25.86 0.02
N GLU A 99 5.85 -24.53 0.10
CA GLU A 99 4.65 -23.75 0.42
C GLU A 99 3.75 -23.52 -0.82
N ASP A 100 2.43 -23.40 -0.62
CA ASP A 100 1.43 -23.19 -1.68
C ASP A 100 1.38 -21.72 -2.13
N TYR A 101 2.50 -21.22 -2.64
CA TYR A 101 2.56 -19.91 -3.28
C TYR A 101 1.76 -19.90 -4.58
N ARG A 102 0.95 -18.87 -4.77
CA ARG A 102 0.13 -18.63 -5.97
C ARG A 102 0.71 -17.50 -6.79
N ILE A 103 0.87 -17.71 -8.10
CA ILE A 103 1.40 -16.69 -9.01
C ILE A 103 0.30 -15.66 -9.29
N LEU A 104 0.43 -14.47 -8.72
CA LEU A 104 -0.48 -13.36 -8.94
C LEU A 104 -0.13 -12.59 -10.22
N ALA A 105 1.16 -12.42 -10.50
CA ALA A 105 1.67 -11.79 -11.72
C ALA A 105 3.08 -12.29 -12.06
N GLY A 106 3.46 -12.21 -13.34
CA GLY A 106 4.81 -12.54 -13.79
C GLY A 106 5.20 -11.75 -15.04
N PHE A 107 6.37 -11.11 -15.02
CA PHE A 107 6.89 -10.31 -16.12
C PHE A 107 8.40 -10.12 -15.98
N GLY A 108 9.14 -10.02 -17.09
CA GLY A 108 10.57 -9.65 -17.07
C GLY A 108 11.50 -10.62 -16.32
N GLY A 109 11.06 -11.84 -16.03
CA GLY A 109 11.81 -12.79 -15.19
C GLY A 109 11.49 -12.66 -13.70
N THR A 110 10.70 -11.68 -13.29
CA THR A 110 10.19 -11.52 -11.92
C THR A 110 8.79 -12.11 -11.79
N VAL A 111 8.44 -12.60 -10.61
CA VAL A 111 7.12 -13.12 -10.24
C VAL A 111 6.66 -12.47 -8.94
N LEU A 112 5.39 -12.04 -8.90
CA LEU A 112 4.68 -11.68 -7.68
C LEU A 112 3.82 -12.89 -7.28
N ALA A 113 4.05 -13.40 -6.08
CA ALA A 113 3.30 -14.52 -5.53
C ALA A 113 2.68 -14.17 -4.17
N GLY A 114 1.62 -14.89 -3.82
CA GLY A 114 0.96 -14.81 -2.52
C GLY A 114 0.74 -16.19 -1.91
N ALA A 115 0.87 -16.33 -0.60
CA ALA A 115 0.54 -17.55 0.13
C ALA A 115 -0.28 -17.21 1.39
N PRO A 116 -1.33 -18.01 1.72
CA PRO A 116 -2.03 -17.85 2.99
C PRO A 116 -1.09 -18.12 4.16
N SER A 117 -1.17 -17.32 5.22
CA SER A 117 -0.43 -17.56 6.45
C SER A 117 -1.34 -17.41 7.68
N LYS A 118 -0.82 -17.76 8.86
CA LYS A 118 -1.52 -17.52 10.14
C LYS A 118 -1.70 -16.04 10.48
N TYR A 119 -1.00 -15.16 9.77
CA TYR A 119 -1.00 -13.72 9.90
C TYR A 119 -1.38 -13.10 8.55
N GLY A 120 -2.53 -13.48 8.00
CA GLY A 120 -2.98 -13.02 6.69
C GLY A 120 -2.14 -13.52 5.52
N VAL A 121 -2.43 -13.03 4.31
CA VAL A 121 -1.67 -13.37 3.11
C VAL A 121 -0.27 -12.74 3.17
N GLN A 122 0.74 -13.57 2.96
CA GLN A 122 2.11 -13.12 2.71
C GLN A 122 2.30 -12.95 1.21
N PHE A 123 2.82 -11.80 0.80
CA PHE A 123 3.22 -11.55 -0.59
C PHE A 123 4.74 -11.63 -0.71
N VAL A 124 5.21 -12.05 -1.87
CA VAL A 124 6.63 -12.16 -2.17
C VAL A 124 6.88 -11.86 -3.64
N THR A 125 7.98 -11.16 -3.90
CA THR A 125 8.52 -11.03 -5.25
C THR A 125 9.83 -11.80 -5.36
N TRP A 126 9.96 -12.58 -6.42
CA TRP A 126 11.17 -13.33 -6.73
C TRP A 126 11.58 -13.12 -8.18
N ASP A 127 12.86 -13.37 -8.46
CA ASP A 127 13.32 -13.57 -9.82
C ASP A 127 13.46 -15.06 -10.12
N TRP A 128 13.00 -15.49 -11.29
CA TRP A 128 13.30 -16.80 -11.81
C TRP A 128 14.80 -16.94 -12.06
N ASP A 129 15.35 -18.13 -11.79
CA ASP A 129 16.66 -18.50 -12.32
C ASP A 129 16.64 -18.56 -13.86
N TYR A 130 17.82 -18.70 -14.46
CA TYR A 130 17.98 -18.72 -15.92
C TYR A 130 17.10 -19.79 -16.59
N ASP A 131 16.99 -20.96 -15.97
CA ASP A 131 16.25 -22.12 -16.51
C ASP A 131 14.76 -22.14 -16.11
N ARG A 132 14.30 -21.19 -15.30
CA ARG A 132 12.96 -21.14 -14.68
C ARG A 132 12.57 -22.40 -13.91
N THR A 133 13.54 -22.98 -13.21
CA THR A 133 13.36 -24.16 -12.35
C THR A 133 13.41 -23.82 -10.86
N GLY A 134 13.95 -22.64 -10.54
CA GLY A 134 14.12 -22.11 -9.20
C GLY A 134 13.78 -20.63 -9.15
N VAL A 135 13.60 -20.11 -7.94
CA VAL A 135 13.42 -18.69 -7.68
C VAL A 135 14.47 -18.17 -6.70
N VAL A 136 14.89 -16.93 -6.87
CA VAL A 136 15.96 -16.29 -6.10
C VAL A 136 15.61 -14.83 -5.77
N HIS A 137 16.40 -14.20 -4.89
CA HIS A 137 16.26 -12.80 -4.50
C HIS A 137 14.84 -12.43 -4.00
N GLY A 138 14.33 -13.14 -2.99
CA GLY A 138 12.99 -12.91 -2.45
C GLY A 138 12.87 -11.61 -1.64
N HIS A 139 11.94 -10.74 -2.01
CA HIS A 139 11.48 -9.64 -1.14
C HIS A 139 10.11 -10.03 -0.57
N TYR A 140 10.01 -10.07 0.76
CA TYR A 140 8.81 -10.53 1.46
C TYR A 140 8.03 -9.36 2.04
N PHE A 141 6.74 -9.33 1.77
CA PHE A 141 5.81 -8.30 2.18
C PHE A 141 4.69 -8.93 2.99
N MET A 142 4.76 -8.78 4.31
CA MET A 142 3.71 -9.26 5.21
C MET A 142 2.49 -8.35 5.08
N GLU A 143 1.42 -8.86 4.47
CA GLU A 143 0.13 -8.16 4.30
C GLU A 143 0.20 -6.75 3.66
N ASN A 144 1.30 -6.42 2.97
CA ASN A 144 1.46 -5.15 2.26
C ASN A 144 1.45 -5.40 0.75
N TYR A 145 0.24 -5.58 0.22
CA TYR A 145 0.04 -5.92 -1.18
C TYR A 145 0.48 -4.80 -2.14
N ASP A 146 0.32 -3.53 -1.77
CA ASP A 146 0.72 -2.40 -2.62
C ASP A 146 2.24 -2.30 -2.73
N ALA A 147 2.97 -2.47 -1.61
CA ALA A 147 4.43 -2.52 -1.66
C ALA A 147 4.91 -3.69 -2.53
N ALA A 148 4.25 -4.85 -2.45
CA ALA A 148 4.56 -5.99 -3.30
C ALA A 148 4.29 -5.71 -4.79
N LYS A 149 3.18 -5.02 -5.12
CA LYS A 149 2.88 -4.58 -6.50
C LYS A 149 3.91 -3.59 -7.01
N GLN A 150 4.31 -2.61 -6.20
CA GLN A 150 5.30 -1.60 -6.57
C GLN A 150 6.69 -2.20 -6.78
N ASP A 151 7.10 -3.08 -5.87
CA ASP A 151 8.36 -3.81 -5.97
C ASP A 151 8.38 -4.70 -7.22
N PHE A 152 7.29 -5.44 -7.47
CA PHE A 152 7.13 -6.22 -8.70
C PHE A 152 7.22 -5.36 -9.95
N ALA A 153 6.49 -4.23 -10.01
CA ALA A 153 6.49 -3.34 -11.16
C ALA A 153 7.89 -2.78 -11.48
N THR A 154 8.67 -2.50 -10.45
CA THR A 154 10.04 -1.99 -10.58
C THR A 154 11.00 -3.09 -11.02
N ARG A 155 11.02 -4.23 -10.30
CA ARG A 155 11.97 -5.33 -10.54
C ARG A 155 11.74 -6.04 -11.87
N SER A 156 10.48 -6.19 -12.25
CA SER A 156 10.11 -6.80 -13.53
C SER A 156 10.44 -5.92 -14.74
N GLY A 157 10.78 -4.64 -14.53
CA GLY A 157 11.01 -3.68 -15.59
C GLY A 157 9.74 -3.17 -16.28
N LEU A 158 8.56 -3.34 -15.67
CA LEU A 158 7.32 -2.69 -16.12
C LEU A 158 7.42 -1.17 -16.00
N ILE A 159 8.15 -0.69 -14.99
CA ILE A 159 8.50 0.72 -14.82
C ILE A 159 10.01 0.85 -14.94
N GLN A 160 10.47 1.82 -15.73
CA GLN A 160 11.89 2.14 -15.83
C GLN A 160 12.36 2.78 -14.53
N LYS A 161 13.42 2.24 -13.94
CA LYS A 161 13.93 2.70 -12.64
C LYS A 161 14.34 4.17 -12.69
N GLU A 162 14.81 4.65 -13.84
CA GLU A 162 15.22 6.03 -14.08
C GLU A 162 14.05 7.02 -14.02
N GLN A 163 12.81 6.54 -14.13
CA GLN A 163 11.59 7.36 -13.95
C GLN A 163 11.15 7.43 -12.49
N LEU A 164 11.79 6.67 -11.59
CA LEU A 164 11.46 6.63 -10.16
C LEU A 164 12.46 7.46 -9.37
N PHE A 165 11.93 8.35 -8.54
CA PHE A 165 12.71 9.09 -7.56
C PHE A 165 12.61 8.40 -6.20
N SER A 166 13.73 8.34 -5.47
CA SER A 166 13.71 7.91 -4.07
C SER A 166 12.97 8.94 -3.22
N PRO A 167 12.44 8.56 -2.04
CA PRO A 167 11.86 9.51 -1.10
C PRO A 167 12.80 10.69 -0.80
N GLU A 168 14.10 10.44 -0.67
CA GLU A 168 15.12 11.46 -0.42
C GLU A 168 15.27 12.42 -1.61
N GLN A 169 15.25 11.89 -2.84
CA GLN A 169 15.28 12.72 -4.05
C GLN A 169 14.02 13.59 -4.17
N LEU A 170 12.84 13.03 -3.85
CA LEU A 170 11.59 13.77 -3.85
C LEU A 170 11.57 14.84 -2.76
N THR A 171 12.04 14.55 -1.55
CA THR A 171 12.17 15.54 -0.46
C THR A 171 13.09 16.69 -0.87
N GLU A 172 14.22 16.40 -1.51
CA GLU A 172 15.14 17.43 -2.00
C GLU A 172 14.48 18.30 -3.08
N ILE A 173 13.81 17.69 -4.05
CA ILE A 173 13.06 18.41 -5.09
C ILE A 173 11.99 19.31 -4.46
N TYR A 174 11.25 18.79 -3.46
CA TYR A 174 10.24 19.55 -2.76
C TYR A 174 10.82 20.78 -2.06
N ARG A 175 11.95 20.62 -1.35
CA ARG A 175 12.64 21.75 -0.69
C ARG A 175 13.04 22.82 -1.71
N CYS A 176 13.71 22.42 -2.80
CA CYS A 176 14.10 23.35 -3.86
C CYS A 176 12.90 24.07 -4.50
N CYS A 177 11.76 23.38 -4.67
CA CYS A 177 10.52 23.98 -5.14
C CYS A 177 9.99 25.04 -4.17
N THR A 178 10.00 24.74 -2.87
CA THR A 178 9.57 25.66 -1.80
C THR A 178 10.44 26.92 -1.77
N ASP A 179 11.77 26.77 -1.80
CA ASP A 179 12.72 27.89 -1.80
C ASP A 179 12.51 28.78 -3.05
N SER A 180 12.31 28.16 -4.21
CA SER A 180 12.13 28.87 -5.48
C SER A 180 10.88 29.76 -5.49
N VAL A 181 9.80 29.33 -4.83
CA VAL A 181 8.55 30.09 -4.74
C VAL A 181 8.62 31.15 -3.63
N ASN A 182 9.24 30.84 -2.49
CA ASN A 182 9.20 31.68 -1.29
C ASN A 182 10.32 32.73 -1.25
N GLU A 183 11.53 32.42 -1.68
CA GLU A 183 12.72 33.24 -1.40
C GLU A 183 13.06 34.26 -2.51
N HIS A 184 12.12 34.52 -3.43
CA HIS A 184 12.25 35.50 -4.52
C HIS A 184 13.56 35.37 -5.33
N PHE A 185 14.13 34.17 -5.41
CA PHE A 185 15.38 33.91 -6.15
C PHE A 185 15.21 34.05 -7.67
N PHE A 186 13.99 33.84 -8.17
CA PHE A 186 13.69 33.84 -9.60
C PHE A 186 12.42 34.64 -9.90
N GLU A 187 12.38 35.32 -11.04
CA GLU A 187 11.15 35.86 -11.60
C GLU A 187 10.36 34.71 -12.24
N LEU A 188 9.39 34.17 -11.51
CA LEU A 188 8.50 33.11 -11.98
C LEU A 188 7.23 33.69 -12.60
N THR A 189 6.81 33.14 -13.72
CA THR A 189 5.47 33.39 -14.27
C THR A 189 4.40 32.67 -13.46
N ASP A 190 3.15 33.16 -13.47
CA ASP A 190 2.02 32.50 -12.80
C ASP A 190 1.89 31.00 -13.17
N LYS A 191 2.14 30.67 -14.44
CA LYS A 191 2.09 29.29 -14.94
C LYS A 191 3.22 28.42 -14.36
N GLN A 192 4.41 28.97 -14.14
CA GLN A 192 5.50 28.23 -13.51
C GLN A 192 5.20 27.97 -12.03
N VAL A 193 4.61 28.95 -11.33
CA VAL A 193 4.18 28.78 -9.93
C VAL A 193 3.12 27.68 -9.83
N GLU A 194 2.11 27.66 -10.71
CA GLU A 194 1.10 26.60 -10.76
C GLU A 194 1.71 25.21 -10.99
N LEU A 195 2.68 25.11 -11.91
CA LEU A 195 3.39 23.85 -12.16
C LEU A 195 4.20 23.39 -10.94
N ILE A 196 4.86 24.31 -10.24
CA ILE A 196 5.63 23.98 -9.03
C ILE A 196 4.69 23.48 -7.93
N HIS A 197 3.55 24.12 -7.72
CA HIS A 197 2.56 23.65 -6.76
C HIS A 197 2.00 22.26 -7.11
N SER A 198 1.77 21.99 -8.40
CA SER A 198 1.39 20.64 -8.85
C SER A 198 2.45 19.59 -8.57
N VAL A 199 3.74 19.93 -8.72
CA VAL A 199 4.86 19.05 -8.35
C VAL A 199 4.86 18.79 -6.84
N GLN A 200 4.71 19.84 -6.02
CA GLN A 200 4.67 19.71 -4.56
C GLN A 200 3.54 18.79 -4.10
N GLN A 201 2.33 18.96 -4.64
CA GLN A 201 1.19 18.08 -4.34
C GLN A 201 1.44 16.62 -4.72
N GLN A 202 2.08 16.35 -5.86
CA GLN A 202 2.43 14.98 -6.23
C GLN A 202 3.47 14.37 -5.28
N ILE A 203 4.43 15.17 -4.81
CA ILE A 203 5.45 14.71 -3.86
C ILE A 203 4.83 14.38 -2.50
N GLU A 204 3.92 15.23 -1.99
CA GLU A 204 3.18 14.99 -0.74
C GLU A 204 2.42 13.65 -0.74
N ILE A 205 1.86 13.26 -1.89
CA ILE A 205 1.19 11.95 -2.05
C ILE A 205 2.20 10.80 -2.03
N CYS A 206 3.35 10.97 -2.68
CA CYS A 206 4.36 9.93 -2.83
C CYS A 206 5.23 9.72 -1.58
N VAL A 207 5.35 10.73 -0.71
CA VAL A 207 6.21 10.73 0.47
C VAL A 207 5.38 11.05 1.72
N PRO A 208 4.75 10.04 2.36
CA PRO A 208 3.85 10.27 3.50
C PRO A 208 4.50 10.91 4.74
N ASP A 209 5.82 10.80 4.88
CA ASP A 209 6.63 11.35 5.98
C ASP A 209 7.45 12.59 5.56
N LEU A 210 6.99 13.30 4.51
CA LEU A 210 7.71 14.42 3.91
C LEU A 210 8.09 15.51 4.93
N ASP A 211 7.14 15.96 5.76
CA ASP A 211 7.37 17.01 6.75
C ASP A 211 8.49 16.66 7.74
N GLU A 212 8.51 15.40 8.18
CA GLU A 212 9.53 14.88 9.09
C GLU A 212 10.91 14.87 8.40
N ARG A 213 10.96 14.44 7.14
CA ARG A 213 12.20 14.40 6.34
C ARG A 213 12.76 15.79 6.09
N VAL A 214 11.90 16.77 5.76
CA VAL A 214 12.30 18.16 5.57
C VAL A 214 12.91 18.71 6.86
N ARG A 215 12.22 18.55 7.99
CA ARG A 215 12.73 19.00 9.30
C ARG A 215 14.08 18.37 9.65
N GLN A 216 14.23 17.06 9.45
CA GLN A 216 15.49 16.36 9.72
C GLN A 216 16.63 16.85 8.84
N GLN A 217 16.37 17.18 7.57
CA GLN A 217 17.37 17.76 6.69
C GLN A 217 17.79 19.17 7.13
N GLU A 218 16.82 20.03 7.48
CA GLU A 218 17.08 21.39 7.97
C GLU A 218 17.95 21.37 9.23
N GLU A 219 17.61 20.53 10.21
CA GLU A 219 18.42 20.34 11.42
C GLU A 219 19.85 19.85 11.12
N ALA A 220 20.00 18.96 10.12
CA ALA A 220 21.32 18.46 9.70
C ALA A 220 22.16 19.56 9.03
N LEU A 221 21.55 20.39 8.18
CA LEU A 221 22.18 21.55 7.54
C LEU A 221 22.63 22.59 8.56
N GLU A 222 21.80 22.90 9.55
CA GLU A 222 22.14 23.83 10.63
C GLU A 222 23.35 23.34 11.45
N ARG A 223 23.38 22.06 11.82
CA ARG A 223 24.52 21.47 12.54
C ARG A 223 25.81 21.54 11.72
N ALA A 224 25.73 21.21 10.43
CA ALA A 224 26.89 21.28 9.54
C ALA A 224 27.44 22.70 9.39
N SER A 225 26.57 23.72 9.36
CA SER A 225 26.96 25.13 9.31
C SER A 225 27.66 25.60 10.60
N GLN A 226 27.17 25.15 11.77
CA GLN A 226 27.77 25.47 13.06
C GLN A 226 29.17 24.84 13.23
N GLU A 227 29.36 23.60 12.78
CA GLU A 227 30.66 22.92 12.81
C GLU A 227 31.71 23.55 11.88
N GLN A 228 31.29 24.17 10.77
CA GLN A 228 32.19 24.88 9.84
C GLN A 228 32.61 26.27 10.34
N THR A 229 31.87 26.84 11.30
CA THR A 229 32.13 28.19 11.83
C THR A 229 32.97 28.16 13.12
N MET A 230 33.23 26.97 13.68
CA MET A 230 34.11 26.71 14.82
C MET A 230 35.54 26.34 14.40
#